data_AF-A0AAF0QJT5-F1
#
_entry.id   AF-A0AAF0QJT5-F1
#
_cell.length_a   1.000
_cell.length_b   1.000
_cell.length_c   1.000
_cell.angle_alpha   90.00
_cell.angle_beta   90.00
_cell.angle_gamma   90.00
#
_symmetry.space_group_name_H-M   'P 1'
#
loop_
_entity.id
_entity.type
_entity.pdbx_description
1 polymer ?
#
loop_
_entity_poly.entity_id
_entity_poly.type
_entity_poly.pdbx_seq_one_letter_code
_entity_poly.pdbx_strand_id
1 'polypeptide(L)' 'MQHGKVIANALRLLRKHEKNYLTHDLELAAIVHALKIWRHYLYGVHVDIFTYHKSLQYIFKQKELNLRQR' A
#
# COMPACT_ATOMS: atom_id res chain seq x y z
N MET A 1 12.58 -0.45 5.39
CA MET A 1 13.58 -0.25 6.46
C MET A 1 14.87 -0.88 6.01
N GLN A 2 16.02 -0.28 6.29
CA GLN A 2 17.32 -0.86 5.95
C GLN A 2 18.14 -0.95 7.24
N HIS A 3 18.65 -2.13 7.55
CA HIS A 3 19.32 -2.41 8.82
C HIS A 3 18.49 -2.02 10.06
N GLY A 4 17.19 -2.32 10.04
CA GLY A 4 16.28 -2.01 11.15
C GLY A 4 15.94 -0.52 11.33
N LYS A 5 16.38 0.36 10.44
CA LYS A 5 16.10 1.80 10.50
C LYS A 5 15.11 2.24 9.41
N VAL A 6 14.26 3.20 9.75
CA VAL A 6 13.39 3.89 8.80
C VAL A 6 14.25 4.79 7.93
N ILE A 7 14.10 4.67 6.61
CA ILE A 7 14.88 5.45 5.62
C ILE A 7 14.09 6.68 5.19
N ALA A 8 12.78 6.53 4.99
CA ALA A 8 11.90 7.58 4.56
C ALA A 8 10.45 7.29 4.99
N ASN A 9 9.66 8.36 5.06
CA ASN A 9 8.23 8.30 5.32
C ASN A 9 7.46 9.03 4.21
N ALA A 10 6.24 8.59 3.93
CA ALA A 10 5.36 9.21 2.95
C ALA A 10 3.96 9.35 3.55
N LEU A 11 3.38 10.54 3.40
CA LEU A 11 2.03 10.87 3.85
C LEU A 11 1.27 11.58 2.74
N ARG A 12 -0.05 11.37 2.67
CA ARG A 12 -0.92 12.03 1.69
C ARG A 12 -2.27 12.35 2.32
N LEU A 13 -2.83 13.49 1.93
CA LEU A 13 -4.18 13.87 2.28
C LEU A 13 -5.21 13.02 1.52
N LEU A 14 -6.24 12.55 2.25
CA LEU A 14 -7.37 11.85 1.65
C LEU A 14 -8.22 12.78 0.80
N ARG A 15 -8.55 12.35 -0.41
CA ARG A 15 -9.53 13.02 -1.26
C ARG A 15 -10.92 12.86 -0.66
N LYS A 16 -11.84 13.77 -1.00
CA LYS A 16 -13.20 13.81 -0.45
C LYS A 16 -13.95 12.47 -0.61
N HIS A 17 -13.74 11.74 -1.71
CA HIS A 17 -14.36 10.43 -1.95
C HIS A 17 -13.66 9.28 -1.20
N GLU A 18 -12.35 9.37 -0.94
CA GLU A 18 -11.60 8.36 -0.19
C GLU A 18 -12.00 8.37 1.28
N LYS A 19 -12.49 9.49 1.82
CA LYS A 19 -13.00 9.57 3.20
C LYS A 19 -14.13 8.59 3.51
N ASN A 20 -14.85 8.13 2.50
CA ASN A 20 -15.94 7.17 2.64
C ASN A 20 -15.47 5.71 2.46
N TYR A 21 -14.17 5.47 2.28
CA TYR A 21 -13.62 4.13 2.13
C TYR A 21 -13.51 3.44 3.47
N LEU A 22 -13.63 2.11 3.44
CA LEU A 22 -13.39 1.28 4.62
C LEU A 22 -11.89 1.33 4.98
N THR A 23 -11.56 1.11 6.25
CA THR A 23 -10.17 1.18 6.74
C THR A 23 -9.20 0.32 5.92
N HIS A 24 -9.63 -0.88 5.51
CA HIS A 24 -8.79 -1.76 4.69
C HIS A 24 -8.54 -1.23 3.27
N ASP A 25 -9.51 -0.51 2.67
CA ASP A 25 -9.34 0.15 1.37
C ASP A 25 -8.39 1.35 1.49
N LEU A 26 -8.48 2.10 2.60
CA LEU A 26 -7.57 3.21 2.89
C LEU A 26 -6.12 2.75 3.09
N GLU A 27 -5.92 1.64 3.79
CA GLU A 27 -4.59 1.06 3.96
C GLU A 27 -4.00 0.57 2.65
N LEU A 28 -4.81 -0.09 1.80
CA LEU A 28 -4.37 -0.46 0.47
C LEU A 28 -3.96 0.78 -0.34
N ALA A 29 -4.77 1.84 -0.31
CA ALA A 29 -4.46 3.08 -0.99
C ALA A 29 -3.16 3.72 -0.49
N ALA A 30 -2.86 3.62 0.82
CA ALA A 30 -1.61 4.07 1.40
C ALA A 30 -0.41 3.25 0.91
N ILE A 31 -0.53 1.92 0.85
CA ILE A 31 0.52 1.03 0.32
C ILE A 31 0.79 1.33 -1.15
N VAL A 32 -0.26 1.39 -1.99
CA VAL A 32 -0.13 1.72 -3.42
C VAL A 32 0.50 3.09 -3.61
N HIS A 33 0.14 4.07 -2.76
CA HIS A 33 0.74 5.40 -2.82
C HIS A 33 2.24 5.38 -2.49
N ALA A 34 2.64 4.69 -1.42
CA ALA A 34 4.04 4.53 -1.07
C ALA A 34 4.83 3.83 -2.20
N LEU A 35 4.31 2.72 -2.73
CA LEU A 35 4.96 1.99 -3.82
C LEU A 35 5.12 2.84 -5.09
N LYS A 36 4.15 3.71 -5.40
CA LYS A 36 4.27 4.65 -6.52
C LYS A 36 5.36 5.70 -6.30
N ILE A 37 5.48 6.25 -5.09
CA ILE A 37 6.53 7.23 -4.75
C ILE A 37 7.91 6.60 -4.85
N TRP A 38 8.08 5.40 -4.31
CA TRP A 38 9.38 4.75 -4.19
C TRP A 38 9.69 3.81 -5.36
N ARG A 39 8.88 3.81 -6.42
CA ARG A 39 8.97 2.86 -7.53
C ARG A 39 10.39 2.77 -8.11
N HIS A 40 11.06 3.90 -8.31
CA HIS A 40 12.42 3.95 -8.86
C HIS A 40 13.47 3.33 -7.95
N TYR A 41 13.23 3.24 -6.65
CA TYR A 41 14.14 2.55 -5.70
C TYR A 41 13.76 1.08 -5.48
N LEU A 42 12.48 0.74 -5.63
CA LEU A 42 11.97 -0.61 -5.36
C LEU A 42 11.99 -1.51 -6.60
N TYR A 43 12.19 -0.95 -7.80
CA TYR A 43 12.15 -1.71 -9.04
C TYR A 43 13.30 -2.72 -9.12
N GLY A 44 12.96 -4.00 -9.37
CA GLY A 44 13.93 -5.08 -9.48
C GLY A 44 14.50 -5.58 -8.14
N VAL A 45 14.00 -5.07 -7.01
CA VAL A 45 14.45 -5.45 -5.67
C VAL A 45 13.33 -6.21 -4.95
N HIS A 46 13.70 -7.22 -4.15
CA HIS A 46 12.76 -7.88 -3.26
C HIS A 46 12.37 -6.94 -2.11
N VAL A 47 11.07 -6.74 -1.90
CA VAL A 47 10.53 -5.81 -0.89
C VAL A 47 9.52 -6.52 -0.01
N ASP A 48 9.78 -6.51 1.29
CA ASP A 48 8.83 -6.97 2.30
C ASP A 48 7.91 -5.83 2.74
N ILE A 49 6.60 -6.06 2.63
CA ILE A 49 5.57 -5.09 3.05
C ILE A 49 4.95 -5.59 4.35
N PHE A 50 5.14 -4.83 5.43
CA PHE A 50 4.52 -5.09 6.72
C PHE A 50 3.29 -4.20 6.88
N THR A 51 2.13 -4.82 7.08
CA THR A 51 0.85 -4.15 7.32
C THR A 51 0.09 -4.83 8.45
N TYR A 52 -0.71 -4.05 9.19
CA TYR A 52 -1.50 -4.55 10.30
C TYR A 52 -2.74 -5.36 9.84
N HIS A 53 -3.25 -5.07 8.63
CA HIS A 53 -4.42 -5.79 8.12
C HIS A 53 -4.07 -7.07 7.38
N LYS A 54 -4.42 -8.20 8.00
CA LYS A 54 -4.31 -9.55 7.41
C LYS A 54 -5.09 -9.70 6.10
N SER A 55 -6.16 -8.93 5.89
CA SER A 55 -6.98 -8.98 4.66
C SER A 55 -6.19 -8.61 3.40
N LEU A 56 -5.15 -7.79 3.53
CA LEU A 56 -4.31 -7.36 2.41
C LEU A 56 -3.46 -8.49 1.83
N GLN A 57 -3.23 -9.58 2.59
CA GLN A 57 -2.55 -10.77 2.07
C GLN A 57 -3.35 -11.47 0.96
N TYR A 58 -4.67 -11.29 0.95
CA TYR A 58 -5.54 -11.95 -0.03
C TYR A 58 -5.59 -11.21 -1.37
N ILE A 59 -5.19 -9.94 -1.44
CA ILE A 59 -5.18 -9.18 -2.70
C ILE A 59 -4.33 -9.85 -3.78
N PHE A 60 -3.19 -10.43 -3.41
CA PHE A 60 -2.33 -11.15 -4.35
C PHE A 60 -2.84 -12.57 -4.68
N LYS A 61 -3.79 -13.09 -3.91
CA LYS A 61 -4.39 -14.42 -4.10
C LYS A 61 -5.76 -14.34 -4.79
N GLN A 62 -6.39 -13.17 -4.79
CA GLN A 62 -7.70 -12.94 -5.39
C GLN A 62 -7.59 -12.95 -6.92
N LYS A 63 -8.37 -13.82 -7.55
CA LYS A 63 -8.44 -13.93 -9.02
C LYS A 63 -9.07 -12.70 -9.66
N GLU A 64 -9.99 -12.05 -8.96
CA GLU A 64 -10.68 -10.84 -9.39
C GLU A 64 -10.62 -9.80 -8.28
N LEU A 65 -10.07 -8.63 -8.61
CA LEU A 65 -10.05 -7.45 -7.74
C LEU A 65 -11.26 -6.58 -8.02
N ASN A 66 -11.80 -5.94 -6.99
CA ASN A 66 -12.89 -4.99 -7.19
C ASN A 66 -12.40 -3.74 -7.96
N LEU A 67 -13.32 -2.93 -8.50
CA LEU A 67 -12.99 -1.70 -9.25
C LEU A 67 -12.14 -0.67 -8.48
N ARG A 68 -12.07 -0.75 -7.16
CA ARG A 68 -11.27 0.14 -6.30
C ARG A 68 -9.85 -0.39 -6.06
N GLN A 69 -9.68 -1.70 -6.15
CA GLN A 69 -8.42 -2.42 -5.96
C GLN A 69 -7.65 -2.63 -7.28
N ARG A 70 -8.35 -2.52 -8.41
CA ARG A 70 -7.80 -2.59 -9.78
C ARG A 70 -7.12 -1.29 -10.18
#